data_AF-A0A7W1AL84-F1
#
_entry.id   AF-A0A7W1AL84-F1
#
_cell.length_a   1.000
_cell.length_b   1.000
_cell.length_c   1.000
_cell.angle_alpha   90.00
_cell.angle_beta   90.00
_cell.angle_gamma   90.00
#
_symmetry.space_group_name_H-M   'P 1'
#
loop_
_entity.id
_entity.type
_entity.pdbx_description
1 polymer ?
#
loop_
_entity_poly.entity_id
_entity_poly.type
_entity_poly.pdbx_seq_one_letter_code
_entity_poly.pdbx_strand_id
1 'polypeptide(L)' 'MGFRSHVLDRRALENYFTDAAVKAVDPTGAALGPFDKPNKRAKDLNGSIALHMSRQDLESTDLGQFLASL' A
#
# COMPACT_ATOMS: atom_id res chain seq x y z
N MET A 1 31.05 -3.15 7.93
CA MET A 1 29.72 -3.02 8.57
C MET A 1 28.68 -3.49 7.58
N GLY A 2 27.88 -4.51 7.92
CA GLY A 2 26.82 -5.02 7.05
C GLY A 2 25.46 -4.61 7.62
N PHE A 3 24.65 -3.90 6.85
CA PHE A 3 23.26 -3.60 7.20
C PHE A 3 22.37 -4.68 6.60
N ARG A 4 21.39 -5.18 7.37
CA ARG A 4 20.31 -6.01 6.82
C ARG A 4 19.22 -5.08 6.29
N SER A 5 18.90 -5.22 5.00
CA SER A 5 17.83 -4.48 4.33
C SER A 5 16.84 -5.48 3.73
N HIS A 6 15.55 -5.24 3.95
CA HIS A 6 14.48 -5.99 3.33
C HIS A 6 13.95 -5.18 2.16
N VAL A 7 13.86 -5.81 0.99
CA VAL A 7 13.25 -5.23 -0.21
C VAL A 7 11.85 -5.79 -0.32
N LEU A 8 10.88 -4.90 -0.45
CA LEU A 8 9.48 -5.23 -0.68
C LEU A 8 9.19 -5.32 -2.19
N ASP A 9 8.16 -6.07 -2.56
CA ASP A 9 7.69 -6.33 -3.93
C ASP A 9 7.12 -5.07 -4.60
N ARG A 10 6.62 -4.10 -3.82
CA ARG A 10 6.09 -2.85 -4.34
C ARG A 10 7.20 -1.84 -4.62
N ARG A 11 7.07 -1.13 -5.75
CA ARG A 11 7.95 0.02 -6.05
C ARG A 11 7.65 1.18 -5.10
N ALA A 12 8.61 2.09 -4.94
CA ALA A 12 8.46 3.27 -4.09
C ALA A 12 7.26 4.19 -4.43
N LEU A 13 6.69 4.06 -5.65
CA LEU A 13 5.53 4.82 -6.10
C LEU A 13 4.20 4.05 -5.96
N GLU A 14 4.26 2.79 -5.53
CA GLU A 14 3.11 1.92 -5.34
C GLU A 14 2.73 1.87 -3.86
N ASN A 15 1.47 1.54 -3.59
CA ASN A 15 0.94 1.39 -2.24
C ASN A 15 0.23 0.05 -2.11
N TYR A 16 0.09 -0.40 -0.87
CA TYR A 16 -0.62 -1.62 -0.51
C TYR A 16 -2.12 -1.40 -0.30
N PHE A 17 -2.66 -0.26 -0.74
CA PHE A 17 -4.06 0.06 -0.49
C PHE A 17 -4.98 -0.93 -1.18
N THR A 18 -5.98 -1.42 -0.46
CA THR A 18 -7.04 -2.23 -1.06
C THR A 18 -7.97 -1.37 -1.88
N ASP A 19 -8.61 -1.96 -2.87
CA ASP A 19 -9.57 -1.26 -3.72
C ASP A 19 -10.74 -0.71 -2.89
N ALA A 20 -11.16 -1.44 -1.85
CA ALA A 20 -12.17 -1.01 -0.89
C ALA A 20 -11.74 0.25 -0.12
N ALA A 21 -10.51 0.30 0.41
CA ALA A 21 -10.00 1.46 1.13
C ALA A 21 -9.86 2.69 0.22
N VAL A 22 -9.43 2.50 -1.03
CA VAL A 22 -9.39 3.59 -2.03
C VAL A 22 -10.79 4.11 -2.30
N LYS A 23 -11.76 3.23 -2.57
CA LYS A 23 -13.14 3.60 -2.90
C LYS A 23 -13.91 4.23 -1.75
N ALA A 24 -13.50 4.00 -0.51
CA ALA A 24 -14.06 4.70 0.65
C ALA A 24 -13.78 6.21 0.64
N VAL A 25 -12.69 6.65 0.01
CA VAL A 25 -12.26 8.06 -0.04
C VAL A 25 -12.43 8.67 -1.43
N ASP A 26 -12.16 7.89 -2.48
CA ASP A 26 -12.33 8.26 -3.89
C ASP A 26 -13.13 7.15 -4.60
N PRO A 27 -14.46 7.27 -4.68
CA PRO A 27 -15.33 6.25 -5.27
C PRO A 27 -15.03 5.93 -6.74
N THR A 28 -14.36 6.85 -7.46
CA THR A 28 -13.95 6.65 -8.87
C THR A 28 -12.54 6.11 -9.01
N GLY A 29 -11.79 6.08 -7.91
CA GLY A 29 -10.42 5.59 -7.85
C GLY A 29 -10.35 4.07 -7.87
N ALA A 30 -9.13 3.59 -8.13
CA ALA A 30 -8.77 2.19 -8.06
C ALA A 30 -7.45 2.04 -7.30
N ALA A 31 -7.31 0.91 -6.61
CA ALA A 31 -6.02 0.49 -6.07
C ALA A 31 -4.99 0.26 -7.18
N LEU A 32 -3.71 0.48 -6.86
CA LEU A 32 -2.63 0.17 -7.79
C LEU A 32 -2.22 -1.30 -7.64
N GLY A 33 -2.21 -2.05 -8.73
CA GLY A 33 -1.59 -3.35 -8.80
C GLY A 33 -0.06 -3.27 -8.83
N PRO A 34 0.64 -4.40 -8.64
CA PRO A 34 2.08 -4.46 -8.84
C PRO A 34 2.43 -4.02 -10.27
N PHE A 35 3.42 -3.14 -10.40
CA PHE A 35 3.91 -2.61 -11.67
C PHE A 35 2.96 -1.65 -12.43
N ASP A 36 1.78 -1.35 -11.87
CA ASP A 36 0.87 -0.37 -12.46
C ASP A 36 1.46 1.04 -12.46
N LYS A 37 1.04 1.84 -13.45
CA LYS A 37 1.44 3.25 -13.49
C LYS A 37 0.73 4.00 -12.36
N PRO A 38 1.44 4.87 -11.61
CA PRO A 38 0.80 5.72 -10.62
C PRO A 38 -0.34 6.50 -11.27
N ASN A 39 -1.53 6.40 -10.68
CA ASN A 39 -2.65 7.23 -11.08
C ASN A 39 -2.37 8.69 -10.69
N LYS A 40 -3.07 9.64 -11.32
CA LYS A 40 -2.98 11.08 -10.96
C LYS A 40 -3.66 11.39 -9.61
N ARG A 41 -3.78 10.41 -8.71
CA ARG A 41 -4.42 10.59 -7.42
C ARG A 41 -3.63 11.59 -6.59
N ALA A 42 -4.34 12.52 -5.99
CA ALA A 42 -3.74 13.53 -5.13
C ALA A 42 -3.11 12.84 -3.90
N LYS A 43 -1.84 13.18 -3.60
CA LYS A 43 -1.04 12.49 -2.57
C LYS A 43 -1.56 12.72 -1.16
N ASP A 44 -2.26 13.82 -0.94
CA ASP A 44 -2.94 14.18 0.30
C ASP A 44 -4.01 13.16 0.72
N LEU A 45 -4.63 12.46 -0.25
CA LEU A 45 -5.62 11.42 0.05
C LEU A 45 -5.03 10.12 0.62
N ASN A 46 -3.73 9.87 0.45
CA ASN A 46 -3.11 8.62 0.88
C ASN A 46 -3.23 8.39 2.39
N GLY A 47 -3.17 9.44 3.20
CA GLY A 47 -3.35 9.35 4.64
C GLY A 47 -4.76 8.91 5.02
N SER A 48 -5.78 9.53 4.40
CA SER A 48 -7.19 9.15 4.60
C SER A 48 -7.46 7.72 4.16
N ILE A 49 -6.93 7.28 3.02
CA ILE A 49 -7.08 5.90 2.54
C ILE A 49 -6.47 4.91 3.52
N ALA A 50 -5.29 5.21 4.07
CA ALA A 50 -4.63 4.34 5.04
C ALA A 50 -5.45 4.15 6.33
N LEU A 51 -6.23 5.17 6.74
CA LEU A 51 -7.13 5.06 7.91
C LEU A 51 -8.31 4.11 7.69
N HIS A 52 -8.63 3.79 6.43
CA HIS A 52 -9.65 2.80 6.07
C HIS A 52 -9.10 1.38 5.95
N MET A 53 -7.80 1.17 6.18
CA MET A 53 -7.20 -0.15 6.19
C MET A 53 -7.12 -0.72 7.59
N SER A 54 -7.27 -2.03 7.67
CA SER A 54 -7.01 -2.84 8.85
C SER A 54 -5.66 -3.54 8.74
N ARG A 55 -5.19 -4.10 9.86
CA ARG A 55 -3.98 -4.94 9.84
C ARG A 55 -4.16 -6.18 8.95
N GLN A 56 -5.37 -6.75 8.90
CA GLN A 56 -5.69 -7.93 8.10
C GLN A 56 -5.49 -7.68 6.60
N ASP A 57 -5.73 -6.46 6.13
CA ASP A 57 -5.49 -6.09 4.73
C ASP A 57 -4.02 -6.22 4.32
N LEU A 58 -3.10 -6.17 5.28
CA LEU A 58 -1.66 -6.29 5.04
C LEU A 58 -1.13 -7.71 5.24
N GLU A 59 -1.82 -8.58 5.99
CA GLU A 59 -1.30 -9.90 6.42
C GLU A 59 -0.86 -10.79 5.26
N SER A 60 -1.58 -10.73 4.13
CA SER A 60 -1.25 -11.51 2.92
C SER A 60 -0.19 -10.87 2.02
N THR A 61 0.25 -9.65 2.35
CA THR A 61 1.26 -8.90 1.58
C THR A 61 2.66 -9.15 2.13
N ASP A 62 3.67 -8.96 1.30
CA ASP A 62 5.07 -8.94 1.71
C ASP A 62 5.37 -7.85 2.76
N LEU A 63 4.64 -6.71 2.73
CA LEU A 63 4.70 -5.73 3.81
C LEU A 63 4.20 -6.31 5.14
N GLY A 64 3.10 -7.07 5.13
CA GLY A 64 2.61 -7.77 6.32
C GLY A 64 3.62 -8.78 6.86
N GLN A 65 4.24 -9.56 5.98
CA GLN A 65 5.31 -10.51 6.32
C GLN A 65 6.51 -9.80 6.92
N PHE A 66 6.94 -8.68 6.34
CA PHE A 66 8.02 -7.86 6.88
C PHE A 66 7.68 -7.34 8.28
N LEU A 67 6.49 -6.75 8.46
CA LEU A 67 6.05 -6.24 9.77
C LEU A 67 5.97 -7.33 10.84
N ALA A 68 5.66 -8.58 10.46
CA ALA A 68 5.67 -9.73 11.38
C ALA A 68 7.09 -10.22 11.74
N SER A 69 8.10 -9.82 10.98
CA SER A 69 9.51 -10.20 11.20
C SER A 69 10.30 -9.21 12.06
N LEU A 70 9.71 -8.06 12.40
CA LEU A 70 10.27 -7.03 13.30
C LEU A 70 10.01 -7.38 14.76
#